data_AF-A0A819Z9M8-F1
#
_entry.id   AF-A0A819Z9M8-F1
#
_cell.length_a   1.000
_cell.length_b   1.000
_cell.length_c   1.000
_cell.angle_alpha   90.00
_cell.angle_beta   90.00
_cell.angle_gamma   90.00
#
_symmetry.space_group_name_H-M   'P 1'
#
loop_
_entity.id
_entity.type
_entity.pdbx_description
1 polymer ?
#
loop_
_entity_poly.entity_id
_entity_poly.type
_entity_poly.pdbx_seq_one_letter_code
_entity_poly.pdbx_strand_id
1 'polypeptide(L)'
;MSSAPKELKRHGPTTGMSFTRQQAEILFKRYLNKKLSWFESIDEGLNNLLFFIECENDQEKYVLKICGKFWENIKTESEVIAMTFVTKYTNIPLPKVLAYSSSKDNEFGVEWIIMTRTKGKPLRTSSDENDIWSNLSIEEKKSIINKLVQYVTELHCRIPSSNKIGNYQINGQIGPDNERMGPWKNYREYFYDHLKQKIDTLNKEKLFDPIREDVMKSIEEFQTFQLPSFDDLPNVFTHNDLGLQNLTVTDDHEIKGIIDWEWAGSYPICEEYFRSYKPIVYDQQLTNYLYDQLEQHNIPTPRTIPHFSLLQKLYDLLQAIVPWYLTNLDNPEHPIVEKELFKHRDKVKKLVQQIREELK
;
A
#
# COMPACT_ATOMS: atom_id res chain seq x y z
N MET A 1 5.19 8.01 6.29
CA MET A 1 6.25 6.98 6.26
C MET A 1 7.59 7.68 6.21
N SER A 2 8.51 7.32 7.09
CA SER A 2 9.91 7.74 6.96
C SER A 2 10.44 7.21 5.63
N SER A 3 11.00 8.09 4.80
CA SER A 3 11.72 7.67 3.59
C SER A 3 12.97 6.90 4.01
N ALA A 4 13.23 5.77 3.35
CA ALA A 4 14.49 5.07 3.49
C ALA A 4 15.63 6.01 3.06
N PRO A 5 16.76 6.07 3.78
CA PRO A 5 17.97 6.72 3.28
C PRO A 5 18.34 6.15 1.91
N LYS A 6 18.68 7.02 0.95
CA LYS A 6 18.97 6.61 -0.45
C LYS A 6 20.16 5.66 -0.55
N GLU A 7 21.03 5.68 0.46
CA GLU A 7 22.22 4.86 0.60
C GLU A 7 21.91 3.41 0.99
N LEU A 8 20.77 3.15 1.62
CA LEU A 8 20.39 1.82 2.07
C LEU A 8 19.65 1.07 0.96
N LYS A 9 20.40 0.23 0.23
CA LYS A 9 19.84 -0.70 -0.76
C LYS A 9 19.43 -2.02 -0.12
N ARG A 10 18.44 -2.68 -0.73
CA ARG A 10 17.80 -3.89 -0.21
C ARG A 10 17.55 -4.90 -1.32
N HIS A 11 17.61 -6.17 -0.94
CA HIS A 11 17.05 -7.27 -1.72
C HIS A 11 15.52 -7.21 -1.61
N GLY A 12 14.90 -6.61 -2.63
CA GLY A 12 13.45 -6.53 -2.77
C GLY A 12 12.82 -7.85 -3.20
N PRO A 13 11.48 -7.94 -3.16
CA PRO A 13 10.72 -9.11 -3.61
C PRO A 13 11.05 -9.59 -5.04
N THR A 14 11.57 -8.70 -5.89
CA THR A 14 11.94 -8.95 -7.29
C THR A 14 13.40 -9.34 -7.49
N THR A 15 14.23 -9.32 -6.44
CA THR A 15 15.66 -9.61 -6.57
C THR A 15 15.91 -11.01 -7.14
N GLY A 16 16.74 -11.06 -8.19
CA GLY A 16 17.06 -12.29 -8.92
C GLY A 16 15.89 -12.87 -9.72
N MET A 17 14.82 -12.10 -9.95
CA MET A 17 13.75 -12.48 -10.87
C MET A 17 14.03 -11.95 -12.27
N SER A 18 13.57 -12.69 -13.27
CA SER A 18 13.53 -12.24 -14.65
C SER A 18 12.31 -12.84 -15.34
N PHE A 19 11.83 -12.15 -16.37
CA PHE A 19 10.77 -12.63 -17.23
C PHE A 19 11.03 -12.13 -18.64
N THR A 20 10.94 -13.02 -19.62
CA THR A 20 11.38 -12.75 -20.99
C THR A 20 10.20 -12.42 -21.90
N ARG A 21 10.48 -11.73 -23.01
CA ARG A 21 9.50 -11.53 -24.09
C ARG A 21 8.89 -12.84 -24.58
N GLN A 22 9.68 -13.90 -24.72
CA GLN A 22 9.20 -15.21 -25.18
C GLN A 22 8.16 -15.80 -24.22
N GLN A 23 8.39 -15.69 -22.91
CA GLN A 23 7.41 -16.13 -21.90
C GLN A 23 6.14 -15.27 -21.95
N ALA A 24 6.27 -13.95 -22.15
CA ALA A 24 5.12 -13.07 -22.33
C ALA A 24 4.31 -13.41 -23.61
N GLU A 25 4.98 -13.76 -24.71
CA GLU A 25 4.32 -14.21 -25.94
C GLU A 25 3.51 -15.49 -25.74
N ILE A 26 4.01 -16.44 -24.94
CA ILE A 26 3.26 -17.66 -24.57
C ILE A 26 1.99 -17.30 -23.80
N LEU A 27 2.08 -16.42 -22.80
CA LEU A 27 0.93 -15.97 -22.01
C LEU A 27 -0.12 -15.26 -22.88
N PHE A 28 0.30 -14.27 -23.68
CA PHE A 28 -0.62 -13.48 -24.50
C PHE A 28 -1.27 -14.30 -25.60
N LYS A 29 -0.53 -15.25 -26.20
CA LYS A 29 -1.11 -16.19 -27.15
C LYS A 29 -2.13 -17.11 -26.48
N ARG A 30 -1.81 -17.65 -25.30
CA ARG A 30 -2.67 -18.60 -24.59
C ARG A 30 -3.96 -17.96 -24.06
N TYR A 31 -3.83 -16.84 -23.37
CA TYR A 31 -4.94 -16.25 -22.61
C TYR A 31 -5.71 -15.19 -23.40
N LEU A 32 -5.06 -14.49 -24.34
CA LEU A 32 -5.69 -13.41 -25.10
C LEU A 32 -5.75 -13.68 -26.62
N ASN A 33 -5.14 -14.76 -27.11
CA ASN A 33 -4.97 -15.04 -28.54
C ASN A 33 -4.34 -13.86 -29.30
N LYS A 34 -3.32 -13.22 -28.70
CA LYS A 34 -2.63 -12.05 -29.25
C LYS A 34 -1.14 -12.31 -29.48
N LYS A 35 -0.58 -11.60 -30.45
CA LYS A 35 0.87 -11.57 -30.74
C LYS A 35 1.43 -10.20 -30.39
N LEU A 36 2.57 -10.18 -29.71
CA LEU A 36 3.21 -8.94 -29.26
C LEU A 36 3.88 -8.22 -30.44
N SER A 37 3.60 -6.93 -30.56
CA SER A 37 4.36 -6.00 -31.42
C SER A 37 5.45 -5.29 -30.60
N TRP A 38 5.16 -4.90 -29.36
CA TRP A 38 6.06 -4.20 -28.45
C TRP A 38 6.14 -4.88 -27.08
N PHE A 39 7.31 -4.81 -26.45
CA PHE A 39 7.57 -5.34 -25.10
C PHE A 39 8.69 -4.52 -24.44
N GLU A 40 8.41 -3.96 -23.27
CA GLU A 40 9.35 -3.12 -22.53
C GLU A 40 9.27 -3.43 -21.04
N SER A 41 10.42 -3.56 -20.38
CA SER A 41 10.52 -3.71 -18.93
C SER A 41 10.54 -2.35 -18.26
N ILE A 42 9.81 -2.19 -17.15
CA ILE A 42 9.77 -0.96 -16.36
C ILE A 42 10.51 -1.20 -15.04
N ASP A 43 11.62 -0.50 -14.85
CA ASP A 43 12.54 -0.69 -13.70
C ASP A 43 12.23 0.25 -12.53
N GLU A 44 10.93 0.44 -12.24
CA GLU A 44 10.47 1.38 -11.20
C GLU A 44 9.74 0.69 -10.04
N GLY A 45 9.46 -0.61 -10.15
CA GLY A 45 8.70 -1.39 -9.16
C GLY A 45 9.57 -2.12 -8.14
N LEU A 46 9.47 -1.77 -6.86
CA LEU A 46 10.16 -2.50 -5.78
C LEU A 46 9.59 -3.91 -5.55
N ASN A 47 8.27 -4.07 -5.69
CA ASN A 47 7.59 -5.30 -5.28
C ASN A 47 7.28 -6.27 -6.41
N ASN A 48 7.18 -5.80 -7.66
CA ASN A 48 6.74 -6.59 -8.81
C ASN A 48 7.56 -6.18 -10.04
N LEU A 49 7.82 -7.12 -10.96
CA LEU A 49 8.35 -6.77 -12.29
C LEU A 49 7.19 -6.34 -13.18
N LEU A 50 7.33 -5.21 -13.86
CA LEU A 50 6.29 -4.63 -14.71
C LEU A 50 6.76 -4.58 -16.15
N PHE A 51 5.88 -4.98 -17.07
CA PHE A 51 6.15 -4.95 -18.50
C PHE A 51 5.02 -4.25 -19.25
N PHE A 52 5.37 -3.26 -20.07
CA PHE A 52 4.45 -2.64 -21.01
C PHE A 52 4.44 -3.41 -22.32
N ILE A 53 3.24 -3.73 -22.79
CA ILE A 53 3.01 -4.60 -23.93
C ILE A 53 2.02 -3.97 -24.91
N GLU A 54 2.35 -4.02 -26.19
CA GLU A 54 1.42 -3.73 -27.30
C GLU A 54 1.32 -4.96 -28.21
N CYS A 55 0.15 -5.16 -28.83
CA CYS A 55 -0.13 -6.31 -29.67
C CYS A 55 -0.36 -5.89 -31.13
N GLU A 56 -0.08 -6.81 -32.06
CA GLU A 56 -0.34 -6.59 -33.49
C GLU A 56 -1.84 -6.36 -33.73
N ASN A 57 -2.18 -5.33 -34.53
CA ASN A 57 -3.54 -4.98 -34.92
C ASN A 57 -4.50 -4.72 -33.73
N ASP A 58 -3.96 -4.22 -32.62
CA ASP A 58 -4.72 -3.90 -31.42
C ASP A 58 -4.39 -2.49 -30.92
N GLN A 59 -5.43 -1.72 -30.62
CA GLN A 59 -5.27 -0.37 -30.07
C GLN A 59 -5.16 -0.38 -28.55
N GLU A 60 -5.59 -1.46 -27.90
CA GLU A 60 -5.49 -1.62 -26.45
C GLU A 60 -4.03 -1.87 -26.05
N LYS A 61 -3.61 -1.23 -24.95
CA LYS A 61 -2.27 -1.41 -24.38
C LYS A 61 -2.38 -2.23 -23.11
N TYR A 62 -1.33 -2.97 -22.79
CA TYR A 62 -1.35 -3.93 -21.69
C TYR A 62 -0.20 -3.71 -20.72
N VAL A 63 -0.45 -4.12 -19.48
CA VAL A 63 0.57 -4.33 -18.46
C VAL A 63 0.58 -5.81 -18.12
N LEU A 64 1.76 -6.43 -18.21
CA LEU A 64 2.04 -7.71 -17.58
C LEU A 64 2.80 -7.44 -16.29
N LYS A 65 2.26 -7.93 -15.18
CA LYS A 65 2.89 -7.85 -13.87
C LYS A 65 3.31 -9.23 -13.41
N ILE A 66 4.56 -9.37 -12.99
CA ILE A 66 5.08 -10.57 -12.32
C ILE A 66 5.28 -10.25 -10.84
N CYS A 67 4.56 -10.95 -9.98
CA CYS A 67 4.49 -10.65 -8.55
C CYS A 67 5.73 -11.16 -7.81
N GLY A 68 6.25 -10.34 -6.88
CA GLY A 68 7.47 -10.69 -6.13
C GLY A 68 7.30 -11.83 -5.12
N LYS A 69 8.42 -12.37 -4.64
CA LYS A 69 8.48 -13.66 -3.91
C LYS A 69 8.06 -13.62 -2.42
N PHE A 70 7.77 -12.45 -1.84
CA PHE A 70 7.61 -12.34 -0.37
C PHE A 70 6.17 -12.51 0.13
N TRP A 71 5.17 -12.37 -0.74
CA TRP A 71 3.74 -12.45 -0.37
C TRP A 71 2.99 -13.29 -1.40
N GLU A 72 3.29 -14.58 -1.40
CA GLU A 72 2.77 -15.52 -2.39
C GLU A 72 1.25 -15.73 -2.24
N ASN A 73 0.56 -15.94 -3.35
CA ASN A 73 -0.89 -16.10 -3.52
C ASN A 73 -1.71 -14.85 -3.13
N ILE A 74 -1.64 -14.44 -1.87
CA ILE A 74 -2.58 -13.49 -1.25
C ILE A 74 -2.50 -12.13 -1.90
N LYS A 75 -1.29 -11.66 -2.21
CA LYS A 75 -1.10 -10.33 -2.78
C LYS A 75 -1.75 -10.22 -4.17
N THR A 76 -1.53 -11.23 -5.01
CA THR A 76 -2.11 -11.33 -6.34
C THR A 76 -3.63 -11.45 -6.28
N GLU A 77 -4.15 -12.33 -5.42
CA GLU A 77 -5.59 -12.49 -5.26
C GLU A 77 -6.27 -11.25 -4.70
N SER A 78 -5.66 -10.61 -3.70
CA SER A 78 -6.16 -9.38 -3.07
C SER A 78 -6.34 -8.26 -4.08
N GLU A 79 -5.37 -8.09 -4.98
CA GLU A 79 -5.47 -7.09 -6.02
C GLU A 79 -6.58 -7.39 -7.03
N VAL A 80 -6.63 -8.63 -7.52
CA VAL A 80 -7.64 -9.05 -8.51
C VAL A 80 -9.06 -8.90 -7.95
N ILE A 81 -9.29 -9.34 -6.70
CA ILE A 81 -10.62 -9.23 -6.08
C ILE A 81 -10.95 -7.77 -5.74
N ALA A 82 -9.98 -6.96 -5.31
CA ALA A 82 -10.19 -5.54 -5.05
C ALA A 82 -10.64 -4.81 -6.32
N MET A 83 -9.92 -5.00 -7.43
CA MET A 83 -10.28 -4.43 -8.73
C MET A 83 -11.67 -4.91 -9.20
N THR A 84 -12.02 -6.17 -8.92
CA THR A 84 -13.35 -6.73 -9.21
C THR A 84 -14.44 -6.03 -8.42
N PHE A 85 -14.24 -5.78 -7.12
CA PHE A 85 -15.19 -5.05 -6.28
C PHE A 85 -15.35 -3.60 -6.71
N VAL A 86 -14.24 -2.91 -6.98
CA VAL A 86 -14.27 -1.52 -7.42
C VAL A 86 -15.01 -1.38 -8.74
N THR A 87 -14.74 -2.28 -9.71
CA THR A 87 -15.47 -2.34 -10.99
C THR A 87 -16.96 -2.61 -10.80
N LYS A 88 -17.33 -3.47 -9.84
CA LYS A 88 -18.72 -3.87 -9.60
C LYS A 88 -19.56 -2.78 -8.95
N TYR A 89 -18.99 -2.01 -8.02
CA TYR A 89 -19.75 -1.11 -7.14
C TYR A 89 -19.50 0.38 -7.40
N THR A 90 -18.51 0.75 -8.20
CA THR A 90 -18.11 2.15 -8.41
C THR A 90 -17.89 2.48 -9.89
N ASN A 91 -17.75 3.76 -10.20
CA ASN A 91 -17.34 4.24 -11.53
C ASN A 91 -15.86 4.68 -11.55
N ILE A 92 -15.06 4.23 -10.58
CA ILE A 92 -13.65 4.58 -10.50
C ILE A 92 -12.94 4.02 -11.74
N PRO A 93 -12.15 4.81 -12.47
CA PRO A 93 -11.36 4.29 -13.56
C PRO A 93 -10.19 3.48 -12.99
N LEU A 94 -10.02 2.24 -13.46
CA LEU A 94 -8.92 1.36 -13.09
C LEU A 94 -8.55 0.44 -14.27
N PRO A 95 -7.37 -0.21 -14.26
CA PRO A 95 -7.05 -1.27 -15.21
C PRO A 95 -8.10 -2.39 -15.22
N LYS A 96 -8.31 -3.05 -16.35
CA LYS A 96 -9.16 -4.25 -16.42
C LYS A 96 -8.29 -5.49 -16.35
N VAL A 97 -8.50 -6.34 -15.34
CA VAL A 97 -7.85 -7.67 -15.27
C VAL A 97 -8.40 -8.55 -16.41
N LEU A 98 -7.49 -9.15 -17.17
CA LEU A 98 -7.82 -10.00 -18.33
C LEU A 98 -7.49 -11.46 -18.09
N ALA A 99 -6.39 -11.74 -17.40
CA ALA A 99 -5.98 -13.07 -16.95
C ALA A 99 -4.99 -12.93 -15.79
N TYR A 100 -4.89 -13.95 -14.95
CA TYR A 100 -3.89 -13.98 -13.87
C TYR A 100 -3.61 -15.43 -13.45
N SER A 101 -2.50 -15.63 -12.74
CA SER A 101 -2.23 -16.83 -11.97
C SER A 101 -1.72 -16.41 -10.58
N SER A 102 -2.48 -16.72 -9.54
CA SER A 102 -2.07 -16.53 -8.13
C SER A 102 -1.27 -17.72 -7.59
N SER A 103 -1.30 -18.88 -8.25
CA SER A 103 -0.46 -20.03 -7.90
C SER A 103 0.84 -20.03 -8.70
N LYS A 104 1.94 -20.43 -8.06
CA LYS A 104 3.22 -20.73 -8.72
C LYS A 104 3.25 -22.08 -9.44
N ASP A 105 2.24 -22.92 -9.23
CA ASP A 105 2.05 -24.16 -9.99
C ASP A 105 1.53 -23.85 -11.41
N ASN A 106 2.36 -23.17 -12.19
CA ASN A 106 2.14 -22.82 -13.58
C ASN A 106 3.45 -22.96 -14.37
N GLU A 107 3.38 -22.82 -15.69
CA GLU A 107 4.52 -23.06 -16.60
C GLU A 107 5.77 -22.19 -16.35
N PHE A 108 5.68 -21.13 -15.55
CA PHE A 108 6.78 -20.20 -15.28
C PHE A 108 7.19 -20.13 -13.81
N GLY A 109 6.52 -20.84 -12.91
CA GLY A 109 6.91 -20.87 -11.49
C GLY A 109 6.74 -19.53 -10.75
N VAL A 110 5.98 -18.59 -11.32
CA VAL A 110 5.78 -17.23 -10.79
C VAL A 110 4.32 -16.82 -10.89
N GLU A 111 3.89 -15.96 -9.98
CA GLU A 111 2.58 -15.33 -10.04
C GLU A 111 2.59 -14.18 -11.04
N TRP A 112 1.46 -13.97 -11.72
CA TRP A 112 1.35 -12.93 -12.73
C TRP A 112 -0.08 -12.43 -12.92
N ILE A 113 -0.20 -11.19 -13.40
CA ILE A 113 -1.46 -10.56 -13.80
C ILE A 113 -1.27 -9.90 -15.18
N ILE A 114 -2.20 -10.17 -16.10
CA ILE A 114 -2.35 -9.45 -17.37
C ILE A 114 -3.55 -8.52 -17.25
N MET A 115 -3.33 -7.23 -17.47
CA MET A 115 -4.38 -6.22 -17.40
C MET A 115 -4.23 -5.16 -18.50
N THR A 116 -5.29 -4.40 -18.76
CA THR A 116 -5.18 -3.22 -19.63
C THR A 116 -4.31 -2.14 -18.98
N ARG A 117 -3.65 -1.31 -19.78
CA ARG A 117 -2.87 -0.18 -19.30
C ARG A 117 -3.76 1.05 -19.22
N THR A 118 -3.72 1.75 -18.10
CA THR A 118 -4.44 3.03 -17.97
C THR A 118 -3.85 4.08 -18.90
N LYS A 119 -4.71 5.00 -19.37
CA LYS A 119 -4.26 6.14 -20.18
C LYS A 119 -3.54 7.15 -19.29
N GLY A 120 -2.55 7.83 -19.86
CA GLY A 120 -1.81 8.89 -19.17
C GLY A 120 -0.56 8.39 -18.44
N LYS A 121 -0.08 9.21 -17.50
CA LYS A 121 1.14 9.00 -16.72
C LYS A 121 0.84 9.14 -15.22
N PRO A 122 1.61 8.49 -14.33
CA PRO A 122 1.50 8.73 -12.89
C PRO A 122 1.59 10.23 -12.57
N LEU A 123 0.68 10.74 -11.74
CA LEU A 123 0.63 12.15 -11.34
C LEU A 123 1.87 12.57 -10.55
N ARG A 124 2.51 11.60 -9.89
CA ARG A 124 3.80 11.78 -9.23
C ARG A 124 4.74 10.64 -9.61
N THR A 125 5.99 10.99 -9.90
CA THR A 125 7.09 10.03 -10.12
C THR A 125 8.22 10.32 -9.14
N SER A 126 9.16 9.39 -8.99
CA SER A 126 10.35 9.58 -8.13
C SER A 126 11.40 10.50 -8.74
N SER A 127 11.26 10.88 -10.01
CA SER A 127 12.13 11.83 -10.71
C SER A 127 11.49 13.22 -10.74
N ASP A 128 12.20 14.23 -10.21
CA ASP A 128 11.70 15.61 -10.15
C ASP A 128 11.37 16.20 -11.54
N GLU A 129 12.02 15.73 -12.60
CA GLU A 129 11.85 16.23 -13.99
C GLU A 129 10.50 15.90 -14.62
N ASN A 130 9.81 14.85 -14.14
CA ASN A 130 8.51 14.40 -14.66
C ASN A 130 7.41 14.43 -13.59
N ASP A 131 7.61 15.15 -12.48
CA ASP A 131 6.60 15.29 -11.43
C ASP A 131 5.54 16.31 -11.85
N ILE A 132 4.40 15.82 -12.34
CA ILE A 132 3.28 16.64 -12.77
C ILE A 132 2.76 17.46 -11.57
N TRP A 133 2.57 16.82 -10.41
CA TRP A 133 2.00 17.45 -9.23
C TRP A 133 2.73 18.71 -8.78
N SER A 134 4.07 18.69 -8.77
CA SER A 134 4.87 19.83 -8.31
C SER A 134 4.68 21.07 -9.20
N ASN A 135 4.37 20.87 -10.49
CA ASN A 135 4.18 21.93 -11.46
C ASN A 135 2.73 22.47 -11.53
N LEU A 136 1.78 21.83 -10.85
CA LEU A 136 0.38 22.28 -10.84
C LEU A 136 0.19 23.51 -9.97
N SER A 137 -0.66 24.42 -10.44
CA SER A 137 -1.22 25.51 -9.65
C SER A 137 -2.08 24.98 -8.50
N ILE A 138 -2.34 25.82 -7.51
CA ILE A 138 -3.18 25.44 -6.36
C ILE A 138 -4.60 25.04 -6.80
N GLU A 139 -5.17 25.68 -7.82
CA GLU A 139 -6.52 25.40 -8.29
C GLU A 139 -6.58 24.09 -9.08
N GLU A 140 -5.55 23.76 -9.86
CA GLU A 140 -5.43 22.44 -10.50
C GLU A 140 -5.29 21.32 -9.45
N LYS A 141 -4.48 21.53 -8.41
CA LYS A 141 -4.35 20.60 -7.28
C LYS A 141 -5.69 20.38 -6.58
N LYS A 142 -6.46 21.44 -6.32
CA LYS A 142 -7.81 21.35 -5.76
C LYS A 142 -8.77 20.60 -6.67
N SER A 143 -8.70 20.82 -7.99
CA SER A 143 -9.52 20.09 -8.97
C SER A 143 -9.26 18.57 -8.91
N ILE A 144 -7.99 18.18 -8.85
CA ILE A 144 -7.59 16.77 -8.65
C ILE A 144 -8.09 16.24 -7.31
N ILE A 145 -7.95 17.01 -6.22
CA ILE A 145 -8.46 16.64 -4.89
C ILE A 145 -9.97 16.41 -4.94
N ASN A 146 -10.74 17.27 -5.59
CA ASN A 146 -12.18 17.11 -5.72
C ASN A 146 -12.55 15.80 -6.44
N LYS A 147 -11.80 15.46 -7.50
CA LYS A 147 -12.01 14.20 -8.21
C LYS A 147 -11.63 12.99 -7.34
N LEU A 148 -10.54 13.09 -6.57
CA LEU A 148 -10.14 12.06 -5.63
C LEU A 148 -11.17 11.86 -4.51
N VAL A 149 -11.73 12.93 -3.96
CA VAL A 149 -12.80 12.90 -2.95
C VAL A 149 -14.03 12.18 -3.48
N GLN A 150 -14.42 12.41 -4.74
CA GLN A 150 -15.51 11.67 -5.36
C GLN A 150 -15.22 10.16 -5.37
N TYR A 151 -14.01 9.74 -5.76
CA TYR A 151 -13.63 8.33 -5.78
C TYR A 151 -13.58 7.72 -4.38
N VAL A 152 -12.99 8.38 -3.39
CA VAL A 152 -12.97 7.91 -2.00
C VAL A 152 -14.39 7.77 -1.45
N THR A 153 -15.27 8.74 -1.77
CA THR A 153 -16.68 8.66 -1.40
C THR A 153 -17.37 7.46 -2.04
N GLU A 154 -17.10 7.17 -3.33
CA GLU A 154 -17.63 5.97 -3.98
C GLU A 154 -17.12 4.68 -3.33
N LEU A 155 -15.82 4.58 -3.00
CA LEU A 155 -15.26 3.42 -2.30
C LEU A 155 -15.94 3.18 -0.96
N HIS A 156 -16.02 4.21 -0.12
CA HIS A 156 -16.52 4.09 1.24
C HIS A 156 -18.04 3.90 1.31
N CYS A 157 -18.79 4.49 0.38
CA CYS A 157 -20.26 4.50 0.43
C CYS A 157 -20.91 3.42 -0.44
N ARG A 158 -20.26 2.92 -1.50
CA ARG A 158 -20.88 1.97 -2.44
C ARG A 158 -20.37 0.55 -2.30
N ILE A 159 -19.10 0.35 -1.90
CA ILE A 159 -18.59 -0.99 -1.64
C ILE A 159 -19.10 -1.44 -0.26
N PRO A 160 -19.75 -2.61 -0.14
CA PRO A 160 -20.23 -3.08 1.15
C PRO A 160 -19.11 -3.18 2.19
N SER A 161 -19.33 -2.61 3.36
CA SER A 161 -18.42 -2.75 4.49
C SER A 161 -18.46 -4.17 5.06
N SER A 162 -17.35 -4.59 5.65
CA SER A 162 -17.25 -5.85 6.36
C SER A 162 -17.08 -5.61 7.86
N ASN A 163 -17.68 -6.47 8.68
CA ASN A 163 -17.44 -6.49 10.12
C ASN A 163 -16.09 -7.11 10.50
N LYS A 164 -15.32 -7.59 9.51
CA LYS A 164 -13.95 -8.07 9.68
C LYS A 164 -12.96 -7.09 9.05
N ILE A 165 -11.77 -7.05 9.63
CA ILE A 165 -10.62 -6.32 9.11
C ILE A 165 -9.72 -7.32 8.36
N GLY A 166 -9.24 -6.92 7.19
CA GLY A 166 -8.31 -7.70 6.38
C GLY A 166 -8.56 -7.59 4.88
N ASN A 167 -7.71 -8.28 4.12
CA ASN A 167 -7.85 -8.37 2.67
C ASN A 167 -8.94 -9.37 2.29
N TYR A 168 -9.53 -9.14 1.13
CA TYR A 168 -10.43 -10.09 0.52
C TYR A 168 -9.62 -11.17 -0.22
N GLN A 169 -10.08 -12.41 -0.10
CA GLN A 169 -9.62 -13.52 -0.95
C GLN A 169 -10.48 -13.58 -2.22
N ILE A 170 -10.08 -14.38 -3.21
CA ILE A 170 -10.79 -14.47 -4.49
C ILE A 170 -12.26 -14.91 -4.35
N ASN A 171 -12.60 -15.62 -3.28
CA ASN A 171 -13.97 -16.01 -2.94
C ASN A 171 -14.84 -14.84 -2.41
N GLY A 172 -14.28 -13.63 -2.32
CA GLY A 172 -14.93 -12.43 -1.82
C GLY A 172 -15.09 -12.37 -0.30
N GLN A 173 -14.47 -13.28 0.45
CA GLN A 173 -14.51 -13.32 1.90
C GLN A 173 -13.20 -12.84 2.53
N ILE A 174 -13.31 -12.42 3.80
CA ILE A 174 -12.16 -12.15 4.65
C ILE A 174 -11.96 -13.39 5.55
N GLY A 175 -11.00 -14.24 5.16
CA GLY A 175 -10.48 -15.40 5.88
C GLY A 175 -11.01 -16.80 5.47
N PRO A 176 -10.46 -17.89 6.05
CA PRO A 176 -9.15 -18.00 6.71
C PRO A 176 -8.08 -18.50 5.71
N ASP A 177 -6.86 -17.95 5.75
CA ASP A 177 -5.65 -18.78 5.54
C ASP A 177 -4.37 -18.02 5.94
N ASN A 178 -3.74 -18.52 7.00
CA ASN A 178 -2.32 -18.57 7.40
C ASN A 178 -1.31 -17.43 7.17
N GLU A 179 -1.62 -16.28 6.57
CA GLU A 179 -0.59 -15.26 6.31
C GLU A 179 -1.07 -13.82 6.54
N ARG A 180 -0.87 -13.33 7.78
CA ARG A 180 -0.62 -11.92 8.16
C ARG A 180 -1.58 -10.80 7.66
N MET A 181 -2.72 -11.14 7.05
CA MET A 181 -3.62 -10.19 6.35
C MET A 181 -5.09 -10.29 6.83
N GLY A 182 -5.30 -10.80 8.05
CA GLY A 182 -6.60 -11.01 8.68
C GLY A 182 -7.09 -12.46 8.57
N PRO A 183 -8.33 -12.77 8.98
CA PRO A 183 -9.36 -11.84 9.47
C PRO A 183 -9.16 -11.42 10.93
N TRP A 184 -9.23 -10.12 11.23
CA TRP A 184 -9.33 -9.62 12.60
C TRP A 184 -10.75 -9.13 12.90
N LYS A 185 -11.22 -9.29 14.15
CA LYS A 185 -12.59 -8.94 14.54
C LYS A 185 -12.76 -7.48 14.93
N ASN A 186 -11.69 -6.83 15.37
CA ASN A 186 -11.68 -5.44 15.80
C ASN A 186 -10.26 -4.85 15.72
N TYR A 187 -10.15 -3.53 15.90
CA TYR A 187 -8.87 -2.82 15.81
C TYR A 187 -7.81 -3.35 16.78
N ARG A 188 -8.19 -3.73 18.00
CA ARG A 188 -7.22 -4.24 18.99
C ARG A 188 -6.59 -5.55 18.54
N GLU A 189 -7.39 -6.50 18.05
CA GLU A 189 -6.87 -7.76 17.51
C GLU A 189 -5.93 -7.51 16.32
N TYR A 190 -6.34 -6.63 15.39
CA TYR A 190 -5.52 -6.19 14.27
C TYR A 190 -4.18 -5.59 14.72
N PHE A 191 -4.21 -4.64 15.66
CA PHE A 191 -3.02 -3.97 16.15
C PHE A 191 -2.06 -4.91 16.88
N TYR A 192 -2.57 -5.74 17.80
CA TYR A 192 -1.73 -6.66 18.57
C TYR A 192 -1.13 -7.78 17.73
N ASP A 193 -1.82 -8.24 16.68
CA ASP A 193 -1.24 -9.18 15.73
C ASP A 193 -0.07 -8.54 14.97
N HIS A 194 -0.22 -7.31 14.48
CA HIS A 194 0.90 -6.58 13.85
C HIS A 194 2.04 -6.32 14.82
N LEU A 195 1.75 -5.98 16.07
CA LEU A 195 2.76 -5.82 17.12
C LEU A 195 3.53 -7.12 17.32
N LYS A 196 2.84 -8.25 17.41
CA LYS A 196 3.47 -9.58 17.52
C LYS A 196 4.38 -9.87 16.33
N GLN A 197 3.94 -9.61 15.11
CA GLN A 197 4.78 -9.80 13.91
C GLN A 197 6.05 -8.92 13.94
N LYS A 198 5.95 -7.69 14.45
CA LYS A 198 7.11 -6.81 14.65
C LYS A 198 8.07 -7.35 15.71
N ILE A 199 7.55 -7.84 16.84
CA ILE A 199 8.35 -8.48 17.90
C ILE A 199 9.05 -9.73 17.38
N ASP A 200 8.33 -10.60 16.65
CA ASP A 200 8.90 -11.82 16.07
C ASP A 200 10.06 -11.50 15.13
N THR A 201 9.92 -10.45 14.31
CA THR A 201 10.99 -10.00 13.41
C THR A 201 12.16 -9.40 14.19
N LEU A 202 11.90 -8.55 15.19
CA LEU A 202 12.92 -7.94 16.06
C LEU A 202 13.77 -9.01 16.78
N ASN A 203 13.13 -10.09 17.23
CA ASN A 203 13.78 -11.20 17.93
C ASN A 203 14.57 -12.11 16.99
N LYS A 204 14.08 -12.32 15.77
CA LYS A 204 14.71 -13.22 14.79
C LYS A 204 15.91 -12.58 14.07
N GLU A 205 15.79 -11.31 13.69
CA GLU A 205 16.76 -10.64 12.84
C GLU A 205 17.96 -10.11 13.64
N LYS A 206 19.16 -10.65 13.35
CA LYS A 206 20.42 -10.27 14.02
C LYS A 206 20.77 -8.79 13.87
N LEU A 207 20.29 -8.16 12.80
CA LEU A 207 20.51 -6.72 12.55
C LEU A 207 20.10 -5.86 13.75
N PHE A 208 19.08 -6.28 14.49
CA PHE A 208 18.54 -5.52 15.62
C PHE A 208 19.19 -5.87 16.96
N ASP A 209 20.18 -6.77 17.01
CA ASP A 209 20.93 -7.14 18.23
C ASP A 209 21.34 -5.90 19.06
N PRO A 210 21.91 -4.82 18.48
CA PRO A 210 22.41 -3.69 19.26
C PRO A 210 21.34 -2.87 19.99
N ILE A 211 20.08 -2.96 19.59
CA ILE A 211 18.97 -2.18 20.17
C ILE A 211 17.88 -3.03 20.80
N ARG A 212 17.95 -4.37 20.67
CA ARG A 212 16.85 -5.27 20.99
C ARG A 212 16.36 -5.13 22.43
N GLU A 213 17.28 -5.16 23.39
CA GLU A 213 16.94 -5.11 24.82
C GLU A 213 16.20 -3.82 25.18
N ASP A 214 16.71 -2.67 24.73
CA ASP A 214 16.11 -1.36 24.97
C ASP A 214 14.70 -1.26 24.33
N VAL A 215 14.55 -1.74 23.10
CA VAL A 215 13.26 -1.74 22.39
C VAL A 215 12.27 -2.68 23.06
N MET A 216 12.69 -3.89 23.44
CA MET A 216 11.84 -4.87 24.13
C MET A 216 11.35 -4.33 25.47
N LYS A 217 12.20 -3.65 26.25
CA LYS A 217 11.79 -2.99 27.50
C LYS A 217 10.69 -1.95 27.29
N SER A 218 10.80 -1.13 26.23
CA SER A 218 9.72 -0.18 25.88
C SER A 218 8.44 -0.88 25.41
N ILE A 219 8.54 -2.01 24.71
CA ILE A 219 7.38 -2.80 24.31
C ILE A 219 6.70 -3.42 25.53
N GLU A 220 7.45 -4.01 26.45
CA GLU A 220 6.93 -4.57 27.72
C GLU A 220 6.21 -3.50 28.54
N GLU A 221 6.80 -2.31 28.63
CA GLU A 221 6.18 -1.14 29.24
C GLU A 221 4.86 -0.78 28.56
N PHE A 222 4.85 -0.67 27.23
CA PHE A 222 3.63 -0.40 26.45
C PHE A 222 2.55 -1.47 26.64
N GLN A 223 2.92 -2.74 26.76
CA GLN A 223 1.98 -3.84 26.96
C GLN A 223 1.25 -3.77 28.31
N THR A 224 1.70 -2.94 29.25
CA THR A 224 0.96 -2.66 30.50
C THR A 224 -0.19 -1.66 30.32
N PHE A 225 -0.28 -0.97 29.18
CA PHE A 225 -1.25 0.10 28.98
C PHE A 225 -2.65 -0.45 28.69
N GLN A 226 -3.67 0.23 29.21
CA GLN A 226 -5.07 -0.07 28.91
C GLN A 226 -5.53 0.77 27.73
N LEU A 227 -5.61 0.17 26.55
CA LEU A 227 -6.11 0.84 25.35
C LEU A 227 -7.65 0.91 25.34
N PRO A 228 -8.26 1.97 24.78
CA PRO A 228 -9.69 2.05 24.47
C PRO A 228 -10.17 0.87 23.62
N SER A 229 -11.48 0.67 23.53
CA SER A 229 -12.00 -0.44 22.73
C SER A 229 -11.90 -0.23 21.23
N PHE A 230 -12.02 1.03 20.80
CA PHE A 230 -12.08 1.43 19.39
C PHE A 230 -13.26 0.80 18.63
N ASP A 231 -14.34 0.42 19.35
CA ASP A 231 -15.54 -0.20 18.75
C ASP A 231 -16.35 0.80 17.91
N ASP A 232 -16.07 2.10 18.05
CA ASP A 232 -16.64 3.21 17.29
C ASP A 232 -15.91 3.50 15.97
N LEU A 233 -14.83 2.77 15.66
CA LEU A 233 -14.14 2.89 14.38
C LEU A 233 -14.86 2.09 13.29
N PRO A 234 -15.40 2.75 12.25
CA PRO A 234 -16.00 2.04 11.14
C PRO A 234 -14.91 1.38 10.28
N ASN A 235 -15.21 0.18 9.79
CA ASN A 235 -14.46 -0.44 8.70
C ASN A 235 -15.00 0.04 7.36
N VAL A 236 -14.09 0.38 6.45
CA VAL A 236 -14.38 0.78 5.08
C VAL A 236 -13.55 -0.04 4.11
N PHE A 237 -14.03 -0.17 2.86
CA PHE A 237 -13.18 -0.63 1.79
C PHE A 237 -12.22 0.51 1.42
N THR A 238 -10.92 0.32 1.68
CA THR A 238 -9.87 1.31 1.37
C THR A 238 -8.87 0.71 0.40
N HIS A 239 -8.27 1.57 -0.43
CA HIS A 239 -7.12 1.22 -1.27
C HIS A 239 -5.87 0.92 -0.41
N ASN A 240 -5.76 1.55 0.77
CA ASN A 240 -4.66 1.39 1.73
C ASN A 240 -3.26 1.81 1.22
N ASP A 241 -3.19 2.50 0.07
CA ASP A 241 -2.00 3.15 -0.47
C ASP A 241 -2.38 4.20 -1.54
N LEU A 242 -3.40 5.01 -1.30
CA LEU A 242 -3.93 5.96 -2.29
C LEU A 242 -3.09 7.26 -2.34
N GLY A 243 -1.80 7.12 -2.69
CA GLY A 243 -0.89 8.22 -2.97
C GLY A 243 -1.00 8.73 -4.42
N LEU A 244 -0.46 9.92 -4.70
CA LEU A 244 -0.52 10.49 -6.05
C LEU A 244 0.24 9.67 -7.11
N GLN A 245 1.21 8.87 -6.70
CA GLN A 245 1.92 7.95 -7.60
C GLN A 245 0.99 6.86 -8.18
N ASN A 246 -0.12 6.57 -7.50
CA ASN A 246 -1.10 5.56 -7.90
C ASN A 246 -2.27 6.16 -8.69
N LEU A 247 -2.20 7.46 -9.04
CA LEU A 247 -3.16 8.13 -9.91
C LEU A 247 -2.53 8.36 -11.28
N THR A 248 -3.11 7.83 -12.34
CA THR A 248 -2.68 8.13 -13.72
C THR A 248 -3.54 9.24 -14.32
N VAL A 249 -2.89 10.28 -14.84
CA VAL A 249 -3.53 11.47 -15.41
C VAL A 249 -3.12 11.68 -16.87
N THR A 250 -4.04 12.22 -17.66
CA THR A 250 -3.77 12.72 -19.02
C THR A 250 -3.10 14.09 -19.00
N ASP A 251 -2.67 14.59 -20.16
CA ASP A 251 -1.98 15.88 -20.29
C ASP A 251 -2.86 17.08 -19.88
N ASP A 252 -4.18 16.91 -19.86
CA ASP A 252 -5.18 17.85 -19.34
C ASP A 252 -5.52 17.63 -17.85
N HIS A 253 -4.69 16.85 -17.14
CA HIS A 253 -4.78 16.54 -15.71
C HIS A 253 -6.05 15.78 -15.28
N GLU A 254 -6.74 15.13 -16.22
CA GLU A 254 -7.88 14.26 -15.90
C GLU A 254 -7.41 12.90 -15.36
N ILE A 255 -7.94 12.46 -14.22
CA ILE A 255 -7.62 11.14 -13.65
C ILE A 255 -8.29 10.04 -14.51
N LYS A 256 -7.46 9.23 -15.18
CA LYS A 256 -7.87 8.10 -16.03
C LYS A 256 -7.62 6.73 -15.42
N GLY A 257 -7.07 6.66 -14.21
CA GLY A 257 -6.82 5.39 -13.56
C GLY A 257 -6.35 5.54 -12.12
N ILE A 258 -6.81 4.63 -11.27
CA ILE A 258 -6.21 4.30 -9.98
C ILE A 258 -5.61 2.89 -10.12
N ILE A 259 -4.31 2.75 -9.79
CA ILE A 259 -3.53 1.52 -9.97
C ILE A 259 -3.00 1.00 -8.61
N ASP A 260 -2.42 -0.20 -8.61
CA ASP A 260 -1.76 -0.81 -7.44
C ASP A 260 -2.69 -1.10 -6.24
N TRP A 261 -3.77 -1.83 -6.50
CA TRP A 261 -4.79 -2.25 -5.51
C TRP A 261 -4.35 -3.42 -4.61
N GLU A 262 -3.07 -3.78 -4.58
CA GLU A 262 -2.54 -4.97 -3.88
C GLU A 262 -2.69 -4.93 -2.35
N TRP A 263 -2.87 -3.74 -1.77
CA TRP A 263 -3.08 -3.55 -0.32
C TRP A 263 -4.53 -3.26 0.05
N ALA A 264 -5.42 -3.23 -0.93
CA ALA A 264 -6.81 -2.88 -0.72
C ALA A 264 -7.57 -3.96 0.06
N GLY A 265 -8.54 -3.54 0.87
CA GLY A 265 -9.29 -4.43 1.73
C GLY A 265 -10.25 -3.69 2.64
N SER A 266 -10.84 -4.43 3.59
CA SER A 266 -11.68 -3.85 4.64
C SER A 266 -10.80 -3.48 5.83
N TYR A 267 -10.68 -2.19 6.12
CA TYR A 267 -9.87 -1.71 7.24
C TYR A 267 -10.56 -0.60 8.01
N PRO A 268 -10.17 -0.39 9.28
CA PRO A 268 -10.59 0.77 10.05
C PRO A 268 -10.23 2.05 9.30
N ILE A 269 -11.18 2.99 9.21
CA ILE A 269 -11.05 4.20 8.38
C ILE A 269 -9.78 5.03 8.64
N CYS A 270 -9.18 4.93 9.82
CA CYS A 270 -7.93 5.60 10.13
C CYS A 270 -6.74 5.14 9.25
N GLU A 271 -6.72 3.89 8.79
CA GLU A 271 -5.64 3.32 7.97
C GLU A 271 -5.45 4.06 6.64
N GLU A 272 -6.54 4.55 6.05
CA GLU A 272 -6.51 5.39 4.85
C GLU A 272 -5.57 6.59 5.05
N TYR A 273 -5.61 7.22 6.22
CA TYR A 273 -4.82 8.44 6.48
C TYR A 273 -3.36 8.17 6.88
N PHE A 274 -3.02 6.94 7.28
CA PHE A 274 -1.64 6.60 7.63
C PHE A 274 -0.76 6.40 6.40
N ARG A 275 -1.36 5.90 5.32
CA ARG A 275 -0.64 5.46 4.11
C ARG A 275 -0.89 6.36 2.90
N SER A 276 -2.13 6.80 2.69
CA SER A 276 -2.56 7.51 1.48
C SER A 276 -2.29 9.02 1.48
N TYR A 277 -2.73 9.69 0.41
CA TYR A 277 -2.77 11.14 0.22
C TYR A 277 -1.42 11.85 0.26
N LYS A 278 -0.30 11.14 0.12
CA LYS A 278 1.02 11.79 0.00
C LYS A 278 1.23 12.26 -1.44
N PRO A 279 1.74 13.48 -1.68
CA PRO A 279 2.17 14.50 -0.72
C PRO A 279 1.09 15.54 -0.36
N ILE A 280 -0.19 15.39 -0.73
CA ILE A 280 -1.27 16.34 -0.35
C ILE A 280 -1.17 16.70 1.14
N VAL A 281 -0.99 15.68 1.99
CA VAL A 281 -0.92 15.81 3.45
C VAL A 281 0.38 16.45 3.99
N TYR A 282 1.30 16.84 3.10
CA TYR A 282 2.51 17.59 3.48
C TYR A 282 2.31 19.10 3.41
N ASP A 283 1.26 19.53 2.70
CA ASP A 283 0.87 20.93 2.60
C ASP A 283 -0.37 21.18 3.46
N GLN A 284 -0.27 22.06 4.46
CA GLN A 284 -1.35 22.31 5.40
C GLN A 284 -2.61 22.88 4.72
N GLN A 285 -2.46 23.72 3.69
CA GLN A 285 -3.57 24.31 2.96
C GLN A 285 -4.33 23.22 2.20
N LEU A 286 -3.62 22.36 1.48
CA LEU A 286 -4.22 21.26 0.73
C LEU A 286 -4.78 20.16 1.64
N THR A 287 -4.13 19.88 2.77
CA THR A 287 -4.64 18.97 3.80
C THR A 287 -5.98 19.45 4.33
N ASN A 288 -6.07 20.73 4.67
CA ASN A 288 -7.31 21.31 5.17
C ASN A 288 -8.41 21.25 4.10
N TYR A 289 -8.07 21.59 2.86
CA TYR A 289 -9.02 21.52 1.75
C TYR A 289 -9.53 20.09 1.52
N LEU A 290 -8.63 19.08 1.48
CA LEU A 290 -9.01 17.68 1.36
C LEU A 290 -9.98 17.25 2.47
N TYR A 291 -9.70 17.60 3.72
CA TYR A 291 -10.55 17.23 4.85
C TYR A 291 -11.91 17.93 4.78
N ASP A 292 -11.95 19.22 4.47
CA ASP A 292 -13.20 19.97 4.30
C ASP A 292 -14.08 19.32 3.22
N GLN A 293 -13.49 18.88 2.11
CA GLN A 293 -14.22 18.20 1.03
C GLN A 293 -14.69 16.80 1.44
N LEU A 294 -13.88 16.00 2.11
CA LEU A 294 -14.29 14.67 2.60
C LEU A 294 -15.43 14.78 3.63
N GLU A 295 -15.34 15.74 4.55
CA GLU A 295 -16.35 15.97 5.60
C GLU A 295 -17.69 16.41 5.00
N GLN A 296 -17.69 17.20 3.92
CA GLN A 296 -18.92 17.56 3.18
C GLN A 296 -19.66 16.33 2.62
N HIS A 297 -18.93 15.24 2.36
CA HIS A 297 -19.48 13.95 1.92
C HIS A 297 -19.71 12.97 3.08
N ASN A 298 -19.66 13.42 4.34
CA ASN A 298 -19.76 12.62 5.56
C ASN A 298 -18.69 11.51 5.66
N ILE A 299 -17.52 11.72 5.05
CA ILE A 299 -16.38 10.81 5.21
C ILE A 299 -15.57 11.27 6.43
N PRO A 300 -15.42 10.45 7.47
CA PRO A 300 -14.61 10.80 8.64
C PRO A 300 -13.15 11.06 8.27
N THR A 301 -12.58 12.10 8.86
CA THR A 301 -11.19 12.55 8.65
C THR A 301 -10.43 12.48 9.97
N PRO A 302 -9.10 12.73 9.98
CA PRO A 302 -8.35 12.87 11.23
C PRO A 302 -8.92 13.86 12.25
N ARG A 303 -9.76 14.81 11.82
CA ARG A 303 -10.44 15.76 12.71
C ARG A 303 -11.67 15.17 13.41
N THR A 304 -12.30 14.15 12.82
CA THR A 304 -13.59 13.60 13.27
C THR A 304 -13.50 12.13 13.67
N ILE A 305 -12.45 11.40 13.28
CA ILE A 305 -12.21 10.02 13.70
C ILE A 305 -11.91 9.97 15.21
N PRO A 306 -12.66 9.17 15.99
CA PRO A 306 -12.41 9.01 17.41
C PRO A 306 -10.99 8.51 17.68
N HIS A 307 -10.35 9.06 18.70
CA HIS A 307 -9.00 8.67 19.13
C HIS A 307 -7.92 8.75 18.03
N PHE A 308 -8.11 9.51 16.95
CA PHE A 308 -7.18 9.53 15.81
C PHE A 308 -5.72 9.80 16.22
N SER A 309 -5.52 10.76 17.13
CA SER A 309 -4.19 11.10 17.66
C SER A 309 -3.50 9.92 18.35
N LEU A 310 -4.24 9.08 19.08
CA LEU A 310 -3.73 7.86 19.71
C LEU A 310 -3.48 6.77 18.67
N LEU A 311 -4.42 6.56 17.74
CA LEU A 311 -4.31 5.59 16.64
C LEU A 311 -3.08 5.87 15.77
N GLN A 312 -2.81 7.14 15.47
CA GLN A 312 -1.62 7.55 14.74
C GLN A 312 -0.33 7.20 15.50
N LYS A 313 -0.28 7.40 16.82
CA LYS A 313 0.88 7.02 17.65
C LYS A 313 1.07 5.51 17.72
N LEU A 314 -0.02 4.75 17.81
CA LEU A 314 0.00 3.29 17.76
C LEU A 314 0.56 2.80 16.41
N TYR A 315 0.08 3.35 15.30
CA TYR A 315 0.64 3.07 13.99
C TYR A 315 2.12 3.42 13.89
N ASP A 316 2.51 4.62 14.34
CA ASP A 316 3.91 5.08 14.31
C ASP A 316 4.83 4.22 15.19
N LEU A 317 4.32 3.67 16.30
CA LEU A 317 5.03 2.71 17.15
C LEU A 317 5.34 1.44 16.37
N LEU A 318 4.35 0.85 15.68
CA LEU A 318 4.56 -0.34 14.84
C LEU A 318 5.61 -0.08 13.75
N GLN A 319 5.59 1.11 13.14
CA GLN A 319 6.57 1.48 12.10
C GLN A 319 7.98 1.71 12.65
N ALA A 320 8.12 2.06 13.94
CA ALA A 320 9.41 2.33 14.58
C ALA A 320 10.10 1.06 15.11
N ILE A 321 9.35 0.02 15.51
CA ILE A 321 9.94 -1.21 16.10
C ILE A 321 10.82 -1.95 15.09
N VAL A 322 10.27 -2.25 13.91
CA VAL A 322 11.02 -2.82 12.77
C VAL A 322 10.66 -2.02 11.52
N PRO A 323 11.44 -0.99 11.19
CA PRO A 323 11.26 -0.21 9.98
C PRO A 323 11.44 -1.10 8.76
N TRP A 324 10.53 -1.00 7.79
CA TRP A 324 10.53 -1.86 6.60
C TRP A 324 11.87 -1.79 5.85
N TYR A 325 12.54 -0.64 5.81
CA TYR A 325 13.79 -0.43 5.10
C TYR A 325 15.04 -0.93 5.83
N LEU A 326 14.93 -1.38 7.08
CA LEU A 326 16.02 -2.01 7.84
C LEU A 326 15.87 -3.54 7.86
N THR A 327 15.47 -4.12 6.74
CA THR A 327 15.35 -5.58 6.56
C THR A 327 15.89 -5.97 5.20
N ASN A 328 16.49 -7.14 5.02
CA ASN A 328 17.04 -7.60 3.73
C ASN A 328 17.98 -6.57 3.07
N LEU A 329 18.86 -5.93 3.84
CA LEU A 329 19.82 -4.95 3.33
C LEU A 329 20.89 -5.61 2.46
N ASP A 330 21.29 -4.95 1.36
CA ASP A 330 22.41 -5.40 0.52
C ASP A 330 23.74 -5.33 1.28
N ASN A 331 23.91 -4.32 2.13
CA ASN A 331 25.07 -4.12 3.00
C ASN A 331 24.61 -3.80 4.44
N PRO A 332 24.40 -4.81 5.29
CA PRO A 332 23.96 -4.62 6.68
C PRO A 332 25.03 -3.96 7.57
N GLU A 333 26.30 -3.95 7.15
CA GLU A 333 27.42 -3.35 7.91
C GLU A 333 27.64 -1.87 7.57
N HIS A 334 26.81 -1.29 6.69
CA HIS A 334 26.95 0.10 6.28
C HIS A 334 26.79 1.06 7.50
N PRO A 335 27.65 2.08 7.69
CA PRO A 335 27.62 2.92 8.90
C PRO A 335 26.28 3.63 9.20
N ILE A 336 25.48 3.90 8.17
CA ILE A 336 24.14 4.49 8.32
C ILE A 336 23.17 3.54 9.04
N VAL A 337 23.36 2.22 8.94
CA VAL A 337 22.49 1.22 9.56
C VAL A 337 22.48 1.39 11.06
N GLU A 338 23.66 1.43 11.69
CA GLU A 338 23.79 1.61 13.14
C GLU A 338 23.13 2.91 13.60
N LYS A 339 23.38 4.01 12.89
CA LYS A 339 22.75 5.31 13.15
C LYS A 339 21.22 5.24 13.09
N GLU A 340 20.66 4.59 12.07
CA GLU A 340 19.21 4.45 11.94
C GLU A 340 18.62 3.51 13.01
N LEU A 341 19.30 2.43 13.39
CA LEU A 341 18.87 1.54 14.47
C LEU A 341 18.70 2.32 15.79
N PHE A 342 19.72 3.07 16.20
CA PHE A 342 19.65 3.84 17.45
C PHE A 342 18.63 4.97 17.41
N LYS A 343 18.46 5.62 16.25
CA LYS A 343 17.38 6.60 16.04
C LYS A 343 16.00 5.97 16.22
N HIS A 344 15.78 4.75 15.73
CA HIS A 344 14.49 4.05 15.91
C HIS A 344 14.27 3.55 17.33
N ARG A 345 15.32 3.06 18.01
CA ARG A 345 15.27 2.77 19.45
C ARG A 345 14.75 3.97 20.24
N ASP A 346 15.35 5.14 20.03
CA ASP A 346 14.97 6.37 20.74
C ASP A 346 13.55 6.82 20.37
N LYS A 347 13.16 6.62 19.10
CA LYS A 347 11.79 6.88 18.62
C LYS A 347 10.76 5.98 19.30
N VAL A 348 11.02 4.67 19.43
CA VAL A 348 10.14 3.73 20.14
C VAL A 348 9.92 4.21 21.57
N LYS A 349 11.00 4.48 22.31
CA LYS A 349 10.92 4.96 23.70
C LYS A 349 10.09 6.25 23.82
N LYS A 350 10.30 7.21 22.92
CA LYS A 350 9.53 8.45 22.87
C LYS A 350 8.04 8.20 22.62
N LEU A 351 7.71 7.35 21.65
CA LEU A 351 6.32 7.04 21.30
C LEU A 351 5.58 6.34 22.45
N VAL A 352 6.23 5.41 23.14
CA VAL A 352 5.65 4.73 24.32
C VAL A 352 5.31 5.74 25.41
N GLN A 353 6.20 6.71 25.68
CA GLN A 353 5.92 7.76 26.65
C GLN A 353 4.77 8.69 26.21
N GLN A 354 4.72 9.08 24.94
CA GLN A 354 3.64 9.90 24.41
C GLN A 354 2.27 9.20 24.47
N ILE A 355 2.24 7.89 24.19
CA ILE A 355 1.03 7.08 24.31
C ILE A 355 0.59 7.02 25.77
N ARG A 356 1.51 6.80 26.72
CA ARG A 356 1.20 6.84 28.15
C ARG A 356 0.57 8.16 28.57
N GLU A 357 1.13 9.28 28.10
CA GLU A 357 0.63 10.62 28.43
C GLU A 357 -0.77 10.87 27.89
N GLU A 358 -1.09 10.37 26.69
CA GLU A 358 -2.41 10.51 26.08
C GLU A 358 -3.48 9.59 26.70
N LEU A 359 -3.07 8.49 27.34
CA LEU A 359 -3.97 7.57 28.04
C LEU A 359 -4.26 7.98 29.50
N LYS A 360 -3.55 8.98 30.03
CA LYS A 360 -3.83 9.58 31.34
C LYS A 360 -4.90 10.65 31.23
#